data_AF-A0A2A4V0L7-F1
#
_entry.id   AF-A0A2A4V0L7-F1
#
_cell.length_a   1.000
_cell.length_b   1.000
_cell.length_c   1.000
_cell.angle_alpha   90.00
_cell.angle_beta   90.00
_cell.angle_gamma   90.00
#
_symmetry.space_group_name_H-M   'P 1'
#
loop_
_entity.id
_entity.type
_entity.pdbx_description
1 polymer ?
#
loop_
_entity_poly.entity_id
_entity_poly.type
_entity_poly.pdbx_seq_one_letter_code
_entity_poly.pdbx_strand_id
1 'polypeptide(L)'
;MSEDEHQEGDEFVTLKFNADYIGPFRKFPERSYNRHLIKNKNKFGIHGENAYPILIQDAQEDSKDVISKVSDWYQAYFDGWLLRINAEKSPFYQVELGRKDTGVFVNIKDVGQGMSQALPIVTRAFLPAKEETLIILEQPELHLHPAVHGDLGELFVNSVVEDTNKKYLIETHSQNLLLRIRSLVASGVLKASDLQIYFVDFNEEDGVSNLKSIDVDEKGNVSFWPDDIFNESFNEARRLSKAQRSV
;
A
#
# COMPACT_ATOMS: atom_id res chain seq x y z
N MET A 1 15.44 -60.24 -3.80
CA MET A 1 14.28 -59.71 -4.53
C MET A 1 13.30 -59.23 -3.48
N SER A 2 13.58 -58.14 -2.75
CA SER A 2 13.58 -56.71 -3.13
C SER A 2 12.18 -56.18 -3.44
N GLU A 3 11.44 -55.84 -2.39
CA GLU A 3 10.34 -54.86 -2.42
C GLU A 3 10.39 -54.09 -1.10
N ASP A 4 11.36 -53.18 -0.98
CA ASP A 4 11.28 -52.07 -0.03
C ASP A 4 10.62 -50.91 -0.78
N GLU A 5 9.29 -50.79 -0.65
CA GLU A 5 8.56 -49.60 -1.04
C GLU A 5 8.87 -48.49 -0.03
N HIS A 6 9.84 -47.65 -0.36
CA HIS A 6 10.00 -46.35 0.28
C HIS A 6 8.80 -45.46 -0.08
N GLN A 7 7.84 -45.36 0.85
CA GLN A 7 6.89 -44.26 0.88
C GLN A 7 7.63 -42.99 1.32
N GLU A 8 8.17 -42.24 0.37
CA GLU A 8 8.48 -40.82 0.57
C GLU A 8 7.14 -40.07 0.67
N GLY A 9 6.68 -39.86 1.90
CA GLY A 9 5.59 -38.91 2.16
C GLY A 9 6.12 -37.50 1.96
N ASP A 10 5.51 -36.74 1.05
CA ASP A 10 5.77 -35.31 0.86
C ASP A 10 5.72 -34.59 2.22
N GLU A 11 6.88 -34.11 2.66
CA GLU A 11 7.02 -33.36 3.91
C GLU A 11 6.41 -31.97 3.69
N PHE A 12 5.13 -31.81 4.00
CA PHE A 12 4.44 -30.52 3.91
C PHE A 12 5.12 -29.50 4.85
N VAL A 13 5.94 -28.63 4.29
CA VAL A 13 6.54 -27.50 5.02
C VAL A 13 5.42 -26.56 5.44
N THR A 14 5.08 -26.58 6.73
CA THR A 14 4.11 -25.64 7.29
C THR A 14 4.78 -24.28 7.48
N LEU A 15 4.53 -23.35 6.57
CA LEU A 15 4.97 -21.97 6.69
C LEU A 15 4.05 -21.20 7.65
N LYS A 16 4.63 -20.62 8.72
CA LYS A 16 3.93 -19.73 9.65
C LYS A 16 4.54 -18.34 9.58
N PHE A 17 3.78 -17.38 9.06
CA PHE A 17 4.16 -15.98 9.03
C PHE A 17 3.29 -15.17 9.99
N ASN A 18 3.88 -14.20 10.66
CA ASN A 18 3.11 -13.12 11.25
C ASN A 18 2.76 -12.14 10.12
N ALA A 19 1.51 -12.18 9.66
CA ALA A 19 1.05 -11.39 8.52
C ALA A 19 -0.08 -10.45 8.90
N ASP A 20 -0.05 -9.26 8.31
CA ASP A 20 -1.12 -8.26 8.36
C ASP A 20 -1.55 -7.96 6.92
N TYR A 21 -2.79 -8.32 6.59
CA TYR A 21 -3.31 -8.31 5.23
C TYR A 21 -4.39 -7.23 5.09
N ILE A 22 -4.26 -6.40 4.05
CA ILE A 22 -5.25 -5.38 3.67
C ILE A 22 -5.59 -5.57 2.18
N GLY A 23 -6.85 -5.89 1.92
CA GLY A 23 -7.38 -6.12 0.58
C GLY A 23 -7.59 -4.84 -0.25
N PRO A 24 -8.07 -5.01 -1.50
CA PRO A 24 -8.21 -3.92 -2.47
C PRO A 24 -9.39 -3.01 -2.12
N PHE A 25 -10.44 -3.57 -1.52
CA PHE A 25 -11.61 -2.84 -1.07
C PHE A 25 -11.53 -2.55 0.42
N ARG A 26 -11.23 -1.29 0.79
CA ARG A 26 -11.16 -0.86 2.19
C ARG A 26 -12.54 -0.42 2.69
N LYS A 27 -12.79 -0.65 3.98
CA LYS A 27 -14.07 -0.32 4.62
C LYS A 27 -14.34 1.18 4.49
N PHE A 28 -15.53 1.53 4.01
CA PHE A 28 -15.96 2.92 3.98
C PHE A 28 -16.01 3.51 5.40
N PRO A 29 -15.58 4.77 5.58
CA PRO A 29 -15.60 5.42 6.88
C PRO A 29 -17.03 5.61 7.42
N GLU A 30 -17.13 5.57 8.74
CA GLU A 30 -18.33 5.89 9.50
C GLU A 30 -18.31 7.37 9.89
N ARG A 31 -19.48 7.99 10.12
CA ARG A 31 -19.53 9.41 10.52
C ARG A 31 -18.95 9.64 11.91
N SER A 32 -19.06 8.65 12.78
CA SER A 32 -18.64 8.71 14.16
C SER A 32 -18.24 7.32 14.63
N TYR A 33 -17.19 7.26 15.42
CA TYR A 33 -16.64 6.04 15.99
C TYR A 33 -16.77 6.12 17.50
N ASN A 34 -17.20 5.02 18.14
CA ASN A 34 -17.09 4.89 19.59
C ASN A 34 -15.67 4.41 19.94
N ARG A 35 -15.16 4.82 21.11
CA ARG A 35 -13.89 4.33 21.65
C ARG A 35 -13.96 2.83 21.94
N HIS A 36 -13.64 2.04 20.93
CA HIS A 36 -13.38 0.61 21.09
C HIS A 36 -11.91 0.44 21.46
N LEU A 37 -11.65 -0.20 22.60
CA LEU A 37 -10.30 -0.63 22.95
C LEU A 37 -9.94 -1.79 22.04
N ILE A 38 -9.09 -1.55 21.04
CA ILE A 38 -8.55 -2.64 20.23
C ILE A 38 -7.54 -3.39 21.09
N LYS A 39 -7.81 -4.67 21.37
CA LYS A 39 -6.89 -5.51 22.14
C LYS A 39 -5.59 -5.80 21.40
N ASN A 40 -5.61 -5.79 20.06
CA ASN A 40 -4.43 -6.01 19.23
C ASN A 40 -4.28 -4.90 18.17
N LYS A 41 -3.38 -3.95 18.43
CA LYS A 41 -3.06 -2.83 17.51
C LYS A 41 -2.37 -3.30 16.21
N ASN A 42 -1.90 -4.54 16.13
CA ASN A 42 -1.07 -5.03 15.02
C ASN A 42 -1.86 -5.68 13.87
N LYS A 43 -3.20 -5.74 13.96
CA LYS A 43 -4.04 -6.29 12.90
C LYS A 43 -4.98 -5.23 12.38
N PHE A 44 -4.81 -4.85 11.11
CA PHE A 44 -5.65 -3.82 10.49
C PHE A 44 -7.02 -4.34 10.07
N GLY A 45 -7.14 -5.66 9.91
CA GLY A 45 -8.30 -6.32 9.35
C GLY A 45 -8.26 -6.28 7.82
N ILE A 46 -8.96 -7.22 7.19
CA ILE A 46 -8.88 -7.43 5.73
C ILE A 46 -9.33 -6.20 4.93
N HIS A 47 -10.12 -5.31 5.54
CA HIS A 47 -10.61 -4.08 4.93
C HIS A 47 -9.98 -2.83 5.54
N GLY A 48 -8.94 -2.98 6.36
CA GLY A 48 -8.26 -1.88 7.05
C GLY A 48 -9.13 -1.19 8.12
N GLU A 49 -10.19 -1.85 8.59
CA GLU A 49 -11.19 -1.29 9.48
C GLU A 49 -10.62 -0.80 10.83
N ASN A 50 -9.52 -1.37 11.29
CA ASN A 50 -8.90 -0.99 12.56
C ASN A 50 -8.03 0.28 12.47
N ALA A 51 -7.77 0.80 11.27
CA ALA A 51 -7.00 2.05 11.12
C ALA A 51 -7.65 3.22 11.88
N TYR A 52 -8.97 3.38 11.74
CA TYR A 52 -9.72 4.46 12.41
C TYR A 52 -9.61 4.39 13.95
N PRO A 53 -9.95 3.27 14.61
CA PRO A 53 -9.79 3.17 16.06
C PRO A 53 -8.32 3.23 16.53
N ILE A 54 -7.34 2.76 15.74
CA ILE A 54 -5.90 2.93 16.04
C ILE A 54 -5.56 4.42 16.11
N LEU A 55 -5.94 5.18 15.08
CA LEU A 55 -5.70 6.62 15.01
C LEU A 55 -6.42 7.40 16.10
N ILE A 56 -7.66 7.03 16.42
CA ILE A 56 -8.42 7.63 17.52
C ILE A 56 -7.70 7.39 18.84
N GLN A 57 -7.20 6.17 19.08
CA GLN A 57 -6.46 5.84 20.30
C GLN A 57 -5.14 6.61 20.37
N ASP A 58 -4.34 6.61 19.29
CA ASP A 58 -3.06 7.32 19.20
C ASP A 58 -3.22 8.83 19.42
N ALA A 59 -4.28 9.44 18.89
CA ALA A 59 -4.57 10.86 19.10
C ALA A 59 -4.88 11.25 20.56
N GLN A 60 -5.17 10.28 21.43
CA GLN A 60 -5.35 10.48 22.87
C GLN A 60 -4.07 10.21 23.68
N GLU A 61 -3.06 9.60 23.06
CA GLU A 61 -1.74 9.44 23.69
C GLU A 61 -0.99 10.78 23.63
N ASP A 62 -0.06 11.01 24.56
CA ASP A 62 0.66 12.30 24.61
C ASP A 62 1.60 12.50 23.42
N SER A 63 2.14 11.41 22.86
CA SER A 63 3.09 11.47 21.74
C SER A 63 2.42 11.75 20.40
N LYS A 64 1.23 11.17 20.16
CA LYS A 64 0.48 11.31 18.89
C LYS A 64 1.31 10.99 17.66
N ASP A 65 2.20 9.99 17.78
CA ASP A 65 3.24 9.74 16.79
C ASP A 65 2.67 9.31 15.44
N VAL A 66 1.68 8.41 15.45
CA VAL A 66 1.12 7.86 14.21
C VAL A 66 0.20 8.86 13.53
N ILE A 67 -0.72 9.48 14.28
CA ILE A 67 -1.67 10.45 13.73
C ILE A 67 -0.95 11.65 13.12
N SER A 68 0.15 12.11 13.73
CA SER A 68 0.93 13.25 13.22
C SER A 68 1.61 12.89 11.90
N LYS A 69 2.30 11.74 11.83
CA LYS A 69 2.93 11.26 10.59
C LYS A 69 1.91 11.04 9.46
N VAL A 70 0.75 10.47 9.78
CA VAL A 70 -0.34 10.29 8.80
C VAL A 70 -0.87 11.65 8.33
N SER A 71 -1.07 12.60 9.24
CA SER A 71 -1.53 13.96 8.90
C SER A 71 -0.53 14.70 8.01
N ASP A 72 0.77 14.59 8.31
CA ASP A 72 1.84 15.20 7.52
C ASP A 72 1.93 14.60 6.11
N TRP A 73 1.79 13.27 5.99
CA TRP A 73 1.75 12.61 4.68
C TRP A 73 0.53 13.05 3.86
N TYR A 74 -0.65 13.15 4.49
CA TYR A 74 -1.85 13.69 3.83
C TYR A 74 -1.62 15.13 3.38
N GLN A 75 -0.98 15.95 4.22
CA GLN A 75 -0.71 17.34 3.89
C GLN A 75 0.21 17.45 2.66
N ALA A 76 1.22 16.59 2.57
CA ALA A 76 2.18 16.59 1.48
C ALA A 76 1.57 16.12 0.14
N TYR A 77 0.74 15.07 0.16
CA TYR A 77 0.35 14.36 -1.07
C TYR A 77 -1.14 14.47 -1.43
N PHE A 78 -1.95 15.08 -0.57
CA PHE A 78 -3.32 15.43 -0.87
C PHE A 78 -3.51 16.94 -0.70
N ASP A 79 -2.91 17.76 -1.56
CA ASP A 79 -3.21 19.19 -1.73
C ASP A 79 -3.32 20.01 -0.42
N GLY A 80 -2.47 19.72 0.56
CA GLY A 80 -2.44 20.44 1.85
C GLY A 80 -3.51 20.02 2.87
N TRP A 81 -4.26 18.95 2.61
CA TRP A 81 -5.25 18.41 3.53
C TRP A 81 -4.60 17.73 4.73
N LEU A 82 -5.02 18.12 5.92
CA LEU A 82 -4.53 17.59 7.20
C LEU A 82 -5.59 16.70 7.82
N LEU A 83 -5.13 15.61 8.40
CA LEU A 83 -5.98 14.70 9.15
C LEU A 83 -5.98 15.05 10.65
N ARG A 84 -7.16 15.03 11.27
CA ARG A 84 -7.32 15.18 12.73
C ARG A 84 -8.42 14.28 13.28
N ILE A 85 -8.36 14.05 14.58
CA ILE A 85 -9.43 13.41 15.36
C ILE A 85 -10.20 14.49 16.12
N ASN A 86 -11.48 14.65 15.80
CA ASN A 86 -12.40 15.50 16.55
C ASN A 86 -13.01 14.71 17.71
N ALA A 87 -12.79 15.19 18.93
CA ALA A 87 -13.24 14.58 20.19
C ALA A 87 -14.28 15.44 20.94
N GLU A 88 -14.83 16.51 20.34
CA GLU A 88 -15.76 17.43 21.01
C GLU A 88 -17.03 16.74 21.54
N LYS A 89 -17.46 15.64 20.90
CA LYS A 89 -18.65 14.86 21.27
C LYS A 89 -18.32 13.51 21.93
N SER A 90 -17.21 13.46 22.68
CA SER A 90 -16.82 12.27 23.46
C SER A 90 -18.02 11.69 24.23
N PRO A 91 -18.26 10.35 24.18
CA PRO A 91 -17.34 9.28 23.77
C PRO A 91 -17.33 8.96 22.26
N PHE A 92 -17.94 9.81 21.42
CA PHE A 92 -17.91 9.67 19.98
C PHE A 92 -16.81 10.55 19.36
N TYR A 93 -16.07 9.97 18.42
CA TYR A 93 -14.96 10.60 17.74
C TYR A 93 -15.24 10.66 16.24
N GLN A 94 -14.74 11.71 15.59
CA GLN A 94 -14.83 11.85 14.13
C GLN A 94 -13.43 11.97 13.55
N VAL A 95 -13.19 11.28 12.44
CA VAL A 95 -11.98 11.48 11.63
C VAL A 95 -12.31 12.54 10.60
N GLU A 96 -11.55 13.63 10.62
CA GLU A 96 -11.81 14.79 9.79
C GLU A 96 -10.56 15.15 8.97
N LEU A 97 -10.80 15.66 7.76
CA LEU A 97 -9.79 16.30 6.94
C LEU A 97 -10.09 17.79 6.87
N GLY A 98 -9.07 18.64 6.90
CA GLY A 98 -9.24 20.07 6.71
C GLY A 98 -7.97 20.73 6.18
N ARG A 99 -8.06 22.01 5.81
CA ARG A 99 -6.89 22.79 5.41
C ARG A 99 -6.66 23.94 6.38
N LYS A 100 -5.40 24.21 6.69
CA LYS A 100 -4.99 25.29 7.61
C LYS A 100 -5.45 26.68 7.14
N ASP A 101 -5.51 26.90 5.82
CA ASP A 101 -5.86 28.18 5.21
C ASP A 101 -7.36 28.49 5.26
N THR A 102 -8.22 27.48 5.23
CA THR A 102 -9.69 27.67 5.30
C THR A 102 -10.21 27.58 6.73
N GLY A 103 -9.53 26.87 7.62
CA GLY A 103 -10.01 26.55 8.97
C GLY A 103 -11.22 25.62 9.00
N VAL A 104 -11.66 25.13 7.83
CA VAL A 104 -12.81 24.23 7.69
C VAL A 104 -12.32 22.79 7.68
N PHE A 105 -12.92 21.99 8.55
CA PHE A 105 -12.72 20.55 8.61
C PHE A 105 -14.04 19.86 8.22
N VAL A 106 -13.91 18.81 7.41
CA VAL A 106 -15.02 17.98 6.95
C VAL A 106 -14.76 16.55 7.39
N ASN A 107 -15.85 15.81 7.62
CA ASN A 107 -15.74 14.41 7.97
C ASN A 107 -15.11 13.62 6.82
N ILE A 108 -14.21 12.67 7.12
CA ILE A 108 -13.57 11.83 6.09
C ILE A 108 -14.56 10.97 5.30
N LYS A 109 -15.80 10.82 5.77
CA LYS A 109 -16.87 10.19 4.99
C LYS A 109 -17.36 11.05 3.83
N ASP A 110 -17.18 12.37 3.92
CA ASP A 110 -17.70 13.33 2.96
C ASP A 110 -16.61 13.82 1.97
N VAL A 111 -15.42 13.21 1.98
CA VAL A 111 -14.32 13.53 1.04
C VAL A 111 -14.23 12.54 -0.12
N GLY A 112 -13.36 12.83 -1.09
CA GLY A 112 -13.09 11.93 -2.22
C GLY A 112 -12.67 10.53 -1.76
N GLN A 113 -13.19 9.51 -2.44
CA GLN A 113 -12.99 8.10 -2.06
C GLN A 113 -11.52 7.74 -1.89
N GLY A 114 -10.64 8.22 -2.77
CA GLY A 114 -9.20 7.97 -2.69
C GLY A 114 -8.59 8.33 -1.33
N MET A 115 -8.94 9.49 -0.76
CA MET A 115 -8.43 9.90 0.55
C MET A 115 -8.83 8.91 1.64
N SER A 116 -10.12 8.54 1.73
CA SER A 116 -10.55 7.58 2.75
C SER A 116 -9.97 6.16 2.54
N GLN A 117 -9.77 5.74 1.29
CA GLN A 117 -9.21 4.43 0.95
C GLN A 117 -7.69 4.36 1.20
N ALA A 118 -6.96 5.49 1.12
CA ALA A 118 -5.55 5.55 1.48
C ALA A 118 -5.31 5.40 2.98
N LEU A 119 -6.27 5.82 3.83
CA LEU A 119 -6.05 5.94 5.26
C LEU A 119 -5.51 4.67 5.92
N PRO A 120 -6.08 3.47 5.70
CA PRO A 120 -5.56 2.27 6.33
C PRO A 120 -4.15 1.90 5.88
N ILE A 121 -3.84 2.12 4.60
CA ILE A 121 -2.54 1.83 4.00
C ILE A 121 -1.46 2.75 4.59
N VAL A 122 -1.75 4.06 4.62
CA VAL A 122 -0.82 5.07 5.15
C VAL A 122 -0.62 4.90 6.65
N THR A 123 -1.71 4.65 7.38
CA THR A 123 -1.64 4.38 8.83
C THR A 123 -0.81 3.13 9.12
N ARG A 124 -0.97 2.05 8.32
CA ARG A 124 -0.19 0.83 8.52
C ARG A 124 1.29 1.04 8.28
N ALA A 125 1.67 1.83 7.28
CA ALA A 125 3.06 2.15 7.00
C ALA A 125 3.74 2.90 8.17
N PHE A 126 3.04 3.82 8.82
CA PHE A 126 3.59 4.55 9.96
C PHE A 126 3.51 3.81 11.29
N LEU A 127 2.66 2.79 11.42
CA LEU A 127 2.58 2.01 12.65
C LEU A 127 3.82 1.10 12.81
N PRO A 128 4.57 1.18 13.92
CA PRO A 128 5.73 0.33 14.18
C PRO A 128 5.37 -1.15 14.30
N ALA A 129 6.21 -2.04 13.78
CA ALA A 129 6.12 -3.48 13.96
C ALA A 129 6.97 -3.92 15.15
N LYS A 130 6.33 -4.52 16.17
CA LYS A 130 7.03 -4.99 17.39
C LYS A 130 7.89 -6.23 17.14
N GLU A 131 7.54 -7.00 16.12
CA GLU A 131 8.18 -8.23 15.68
C GLU A 131 8.09 -8.29 14.16
N GLU A 132 8.87 -9.16 13.52
CA GLU A 132 8.85 -9.31 12.07
C GLU A 132 7.42 -9.55 11.59
N THR A 133 6.96 -8.71 10.65
CA THR A 133 5.58 -8.72 10.15
C THR A 133 5.59 -8.58 8.63
N LEU A 134 4.98 -9.54 7.94
CA LEU A 134 4.68 -9.46 6.52
C LEU A 134 3.40 -8.66 6.30
N ILE A 135 3.53 -7.47 5.75
CA ILE A 135 2.44 -6.57 5.39
C ILE A 135 2.04 -6.88 3.95
N ILE A 136 0.84 -7.42 3.77
CA ILE A 136 0.33 -7.80 2.45
C ILE A 136 -0.71 -6.77 2.02
N LEU A 137 -0.47 -6.12 0.89
CA LEU A 137 -1.34 -5.08 0.35
C LEU A 137 -1.80 -5.47 -1.06
N GLU A 138 -3.11 -5.58 -1.26
CA GLU A 138 -3.68 -5.73 -2.59
C GLU A 138 -4.07 -4.36 -3.15
N GLN A 139 -3.50 -4.02 -4.31
CA GLN A 139 -3.79 -2.84 -5.12
C GLN A 139 -3.84 -1.55 -4.27
N PRO A 140 -2.81 -1.22 -3.46
CA PRO A 140 -2.85 -0.08 -2.53
C PRO A 140 -3.20 1.26 -3.20
N GLU A 141 -2.90 1.38 -4.49
CA GLU A 141 -3.19 2.53 -5.34
C GLU A 141 -4.67 2.68 -5.76
N LEU A 142 -5.51 1.65 -5.54
CA LEU A 142 -6.87 1.62 -6.02
C LEU A 142 -7.68 2.81 -5.48
N HIS A 143 -8.40 3.49 -6.38
CA HIS A 143 -9.14 4.75 -6.15
C HIS A 143 -8.29 6.02 -5.96
N LEU A 144 -6.95 5.94 -5.98
CA LEU A 144 -6.09 7.11 -5.87
C LEU A 144 -5.81 7.75 -7.22
N HIS A 145 -5.62 9.06 -7.19
CA HIS A 145 -5.10 9.79 -8.34
C HIS A 145 -3.71 9.24 -8.71
N PRO A 146 -3.39 8.99 -10.01
CA PRO A 146 -2.12 8.40 -10.44
C PRO A 146 -0.87 9.13 -9.94
N ALA A 147 -0.97 10.43 -9.67
CA ALA A 147 0.12 11.24 -9.11
C ALA A 147 0.62 10.73 -7.76
N VAL A 148 -0.28 10.17 -6.92
CA VAL A 148 0.03 9.74 -5.54
C VAL A 148 0.60 8.31 -5.51
N HIS A 149 0.52 7.56 -6.61
CA HIS A 149 0.94 6.15 -6.65
C HIS A 149 2.44 5.99 -6.36
N GLY A 150 3.26 6.90 -6.90
CA GLY A 150 4.69 6.93 -6.59
C GLY A 150 4.92 7.20 -5.11
N ASP A 151 4.20 8.16 -4.53
CA ASP A 151 4.37 8.57 -3.15
C ASP A 151 3.99 7.47 -2.14
N LEU A 152 3.06 6.57 -2.51
CA LEU A 152 2.83 5.31 -1.79
C LEU A 152 4.04 4.37 -1.85
N GLY A 153 4.64 4.20 -3.04
CA GLY A 153 5.85 3.39 -3.20
C GLY A 153 7.00 3.89 -2.33
N GLU A 154 7.20 5.21 -2.27
CA GLU A 154 8.17 5.83 -1.38
C GLU A 154 7.83 5.65 0.09
N LEU A 155 6.56 5.79 0.47
CA LEU A 155 6.10 5.53 1.83
C LEU A 155 6.42 4.09 2.28
N PHE A 156 6.22 3.09 1.41
CA PHE A 156 6.51 1.69 1.74
C PHE A 156 8.01 1.44 1.90
N VAL A 157 8.83 1.99 1.01
CA VAL A 157 10.29 1.89 1.11
C VAL A 157 10.79 2.54 2.41
N ASN A 158 10.36 3.76 2.69
CA ASN A 158 10.74 4.47 3.92
C ASN A 158 10.29 3.70 5.16
N SER A 159 9.09 3.12 5.14
CA SER A 159 8.55 2.29 6.22
C SER A 159 9.45 1.09 6.55
N VAL A 160 10.03 0.41 5.56
CA VAL A 160 10.97 -0.72 5.76
C VAL A 160 12.35 -0.24 6.19
N VAL A 161 12.83 0.87 5.64
CA VAL A 161 14.13 1.46 5.99
C VAL A 161 14.13 1.95 7.44
N GLU A 162 13.03 2.56 7.90
CA GLU A 162 12.87 3.02 9.28
C GLU A 162 12.63 1.88 10.28
N ASP A 163 12.01 0.78 9.85
CA ASP A 163 11.64 -0.35 10.70
C ASP A 163 11.91 -1.69 10.01
N THR A 164 13.06 -2.30 10.34
CA THR A 164 13.52 -3.55 9.73
C THR A 164 12.63 -4.75 10.02
N ASN A 165 11.69 -4.65 10.97
CA ASN A 165 10.69 -5.69 11.24
C ASN A 165 9.58 -5.71 10.18
N LYS A 166 9.48 -4.71 9.31
CA LYS A 166 8.45 -4.67 8.26
C LYS A 166 8.97 -5.31 6.98
N LYS A 167 8.15 -6.19 6.40
CA LYS A 167 8.32 -6.74 5.06
C LYS A 167 7.03 -6.49 4.29
N TYR A 168 7.12 -6.28 2.98
CA TYR A 168 5.95 -6.01 2.14
C TYR A 168 5.80 -7.07 1.06
N LEU A 169 4.56 -7.50 0.83
CA LEU A 169 4.11 -8.18 -0.38
C LEU A 169 2.99 -7.34 -0.98
N ILE A 170 3.21 -6.81 -2.17
CA ILE A 170 2.31 -5.84 -2.78
C ILE A 170 1.87 -6.37 -4.14
N GLU A 171 0.56 -6.48 -4.33
CA GLU A 171 -0.03 -6.61 -5.66
C GLU A 171 -0.32 -5.21 -6.19
N THR A 172 0.13 -4.89 -7.40
CA THR A 172 -0.08 -3.58 -8.02
C THR A 172 -0.20 -3.68 -9.53
N HIS A 173 -1.02 -2.81 -10.11
CA HIS A 173 -1.09 -2.53 -11.53
C HIS A 173 -0.59 -1.10 -11.85
N SER A 174 0.12 -0.48 -10.91
CA SER A 174 0.61 0.89 -11.06
C SER A 174 2.04 0.92 -11.58
N GLN A 175 2.20 1.41 -12.82
CA GLN A 175 3.51 1.74 -13.37
C GLN A 175 4.25 2.75 -12.48
N ASN A 176 3.54 3.77 -11.99
CA ASN A 176 4.13 4.86 -11.20
C ASN A 176 4.68 4.36 -9.86
N LEU A 177 4.01 3.41 -9.23
CA LEU A 177 4.49 2.78 -8.00
C LEU A 177 5.80 2.01 -8.25
N LEU A 178 5.81 1.13 -9.27
CA LEU A 178 7.01 0.37 -9.64
C LEU A 178 8.17 1.28 -10.06
N LEU A 179 7.90 2.33 -10.84
CA LEU A 179 8.91 3.31 -11.24
C LEU A 179 9.50 4.04 -10.05
N ARG A 180 8.69 4.47 -9.07
CA ARG A 180 9.21 5.14 -7.87
C ARG A 180 10.11 4.20 -7.06
N ILE A 181 9.67 2.97 -6.79
CA ILE A 181 10.48 2.01 -6.02
C ILE A 181 11.81 1.73 -6.72
N ARG A 182 11.82 1.52 -8.05
CA ARG A 182 13.05 1.35 -8.82
C ARG A 182 13.95 2.58 -8.79
N SER A 183 13.37 3.78 -8.82
CA SER A 183 14.15 5.02 -8.69
C SER A 183 14.80 5.15 -7.30
N LEU A 184 14.13 4.66 -6.25
CA LEU A 184 14.67 4.64 -4.89
C LEU A 184 15.84 3.65 -4.76
N VAL A 185 15.78 2.52 -5.48
CA VAL A 185 16.94 1.62 -5.64
C VAL A 185 18.09 2.36 -6.33
N ALA A 186 17.84 2.97 -7.49
CA ALA A 186 18.87 3.71 -8.24
C ALA A 186 19.51 4.86 -7.44
N SER A 187 18.77 5.45 -6.50
CA SER A 187 19.24 6.50 -5.60
C SER A 187 19.98 6.00 -4.34
N GLY A 188 20.01 4.68 -4.11
CA GLY A 188 20.64 4.05 -2.96
C GLY A 188 19.83 4.08 -1.66
N VAL A 189 18.55 4.44 -1.71
CA VAL A 189 17.64 4.43 -0.54
C VAL A 189 17.22 3.00 -0.20
N LEU A 190 16.91 2.19 -1.21
CA LEU A 190 16.63 0.76 -1.09
C LEU A 190 17.75 -0.04 -1.76
N LYS A 191 18.21 -1.13 -1.15
CA LYS A 191 19.18 -2.01 -1.83
C LYS A 191 18.47 -2.83 -2.90
N ALA A 192 19.13 -3.07 -4.02
CA ALA A 192 18.57 -3.94 -5.06
C ALA A 192 18.22 -5.34 -4.52
N SER A 193 19.02 -5.88 -3.59
CA SER A 193 18.77 -7.17 -2.93
C SER A 193 17.52 -7.23 -2.06
N ASP A 194 16.97 -6.07 -1.68
CA ASP A 194 15.78 -5.98 -0.83
C ASP A 194 14.49 -5.82 -1.66
N LEU A 195 14.59 -5.85 -3.00
CA LEU A 195 13.48 -5.73 -3.93
C LEU A 195 13.46 -6.91 -4.89
N GLN A 196 12.33 -7.61 -4.93
CA GLN A 196 12.03 -8.58 -5.99
C GLN A 196 10.71 -8.21 -6.65
N ILE A 197 10.71 -8.18 -7.98
CA ILE A 197 9.49 -8.00 -8.77
C ILE A 197 9.12 -9.34 -9.40
N TYR A 198 7.84 -9.66 -9.39
CA TYR A 198 7.29 -10.79 -10.12
C TYR A 198 6.17 -10.33 -11.05
N PHE A 199 6.22 -10.82 -12.28
CA PHE A 199 5.14 -10.68 -13.25
C PHE A 199 4.32 -11.96 -13.27
N VAL A 200 3.00 -11.82 -13.12
CA VAL A 200 2.05 -12.93 -13.23
C VAL A 200 1.44 -12.88 -14.62
N ASP A 201 1.67 -13.95 -15.38
CA ASP A 201 1.26 -14.08 -16.78
C ASP A 201 0.31 -15.27 -16.92
N PHE A 202 -0.90 -15.06 -17.44
CA PHE A 202 -1.86 -16.15 -17.64
C PHE A 202 -1.71 -16.74 -19.04
N ASN A 203 -1.29 -18.00 -19.14
CA ASN A 203 -1.25 -18.70 -20.41
C ASN A 203 -2.64 -19.24 -20.74
N GLU A 204 -3.31 -18.62 -21.73
CA GLU A 204 -4.65 -19.03 -22.18
C GLU A 204 -4.67 -20.43 -22.82
N GLU A 205 -3.57 -20.88 -23.45
CA GLU A 205 -3.51 -22.19 -24.11
C GLU A 205 -3.49 -23.33 -23.09
N ASP A 206 -2.72 -23.16 -22.01
CA ASP A 206 -2.54 -24.15 -20.96
C ASP A 206 -3.49 -23.97 -19.78
N GLY A 207 -4.17 -22.81 -19.69
CA GLY A 207 -5.09 -22.47 -18.60
C GLY A 207 -4.40 -22.25 -17.25
N VAL A 208 -3.11 -21.90 -17.23
CA VAL A 208 -2.29 -21.76 -16.02
C VAL A 208 -1.62 -20.39 -15.91
N SER A 209 -1.46 -19.90 -14.67
CA SER A 209 -0.69 -18.69 -14.39
C SER A 209 0.78 -19.03 -14.14
N ASN A 210 1.67 -18.32 -14.83
CA ASN A 210 3.11 -18.42 -14.67
C ASN A 210 3.65 -17.20 -13.91
N LEU A 211 4.54 -17.44 -12.95
CA LEU A 211 5.24 -16.39 -12.21
C LEU A 211 6.64 -16.21 -12.80
N LYS A 212 6.94 -15.02 -13.32
CA LYS A 212 8.25 -14.68 -13.91
C LYS A 212 8.95 -13.64 -13.04
N SER A 213 10.16 -13.94 -12.55
CA SER A 213 10.96 -13.03 -11.73
C SER A 213 11.64 -11.95 -12.57
N ILE A 214 11.41 -10.68 -12.23
CA ILE A 214 12.09 -9.52 -12.82
C ILE A 214 13.12 -9.02 -11.81
N ASP A 215 14.39 -9.21 -12.12
CA ASP A 215 15.48 -8.79 -11.25
C ASP A 215 15.79 -7.31 -11.48
N VAL A 216 16.13 -6.61 -10.41
CA VAL A 216 16.48 -5.18 -10.43
C VAL A 216 17.95 -5.02 -10.10
N ASP A 217 18.70 -4.26 -10.90
CA ASP A 217 20.10 -3.95 -10.60
C ASP A 217 20.25 -2.70 -9.70
N GLU A 218 21.47 -2.41 -9.25
CA GLU A 218 21.77 -1.23 -8.40
C GLU A 218 21.48 0.12 -9.08
N LYS A 219 21.23 0.15 -10.39
CA LYS A 219 20.83 1.35 -11.14
C LYS A 219 19.32 1.40 -11.37
N GLY A 220 18.55 0.47 -10.79
CA GLY A 220 17.12 0.36 -10.98
C GLY A 220 16.71 -0.17 -12.36
N ASN A 221 17.63 -0.72 -13.16
CA ASN A 221 17.28 -1.40 -14.42
C ASN A 221 16.66 -2.76 -14.13
N VAL A 222 15.84 -3.24 -15.06
CA VAL A 222 15.16 -4.54 -14.96
C VAL A 222 15.80 -5.55 -15.91
N SER A 223 15.91 -6.82 -15.50
CA SER A 223 16.45 -7.89 -16.35
C SER A 223 15.62 -8.15 -17.60
N PHE A 224 14.30 -8.04 -17.47
CA PHE A 224 13.36 -7.99 -18.59
C PHE A 224 12.13 -7.15 -18.21
N TRP A 225 11.32 -6.79 -19.21
CA TRP A 225 9.99 -6.23 -19.01
C TRP A 225 8.99 -6.93 -19.92
N PRO A 226 7.77 -7.26 -19.45
CA PRO A 226 6.78 -7.91 -20.29
C PRO A 226 6.36 -6.99 -21.45
N ASP A 227 6.13 -7.57 -22.62
CA ASP A 227 5.64 -6.84 -23.79
C ASP A 227 4.23 -6.27 -23.52
N ASP A 228 3.94 -5.12 -24.13
CA ASP A 228 2.66 -4.41 -24.06
C ASP A 228 2.16 -3.98 -22.67
N ILE A 229 2.91 -4.23 -21.59
CA ILE A 229 2.57 -3.76 -20.24
C ILE A 229 2.97 -2.29 -20.05
N PHE A 230 1.99 -1.44 -19.71
CA PHE A 230 2.09 0.01 -19.53
C PHE A 230 2.36 0.83 -20.80
N ASN A 231 2.11 0.26 -21.99
CA ASN A 231 2.30 0.93 -23.28
C ASN A 231 1.04 1.63 -23.82
N GLU A 232 -0.09 1.57 -23.11
CA GLU A 232 -1.39 2.02 -23.58
C GLU A 232 -1.38 3.52 -23.92
N SER A 233 -0.83 4.34 -23.02
CA SER A 233 -0.75 5.80 -23.23
C SER A 233 0.12 6.16 -24.44
N PHE A 234 1.23 5.45 -24.65
CA PHE A 234 2.09 5.64 -25.82
C PHE A 234 1.37 5.23 -27.11
N ASN A 235 0.65 4.10 -27.08
CA ASN A 235 -0.13 3.61 -28.20
C ASN A 235 -1.26 4.60 -28.58
N GLU A 236 -1.96 5.17 -27.60
CA GLU A 236 -2.97 6.22 -27.82
C GLU A 236 -2.36 7.51 -28.38
N ALA A 237 -1.23 7.98 -27.84
CA ALA A 237 -0.54 9.15 -28.36
C ALA A 237 -0.10 8.95 -29.82
N ARG A 238 0.37 7.75 -30.17
CA ARG A 238 0.72 7.38 -31.55
C ARG A 238 -0.51 7.37 -32.46
N ARG A 239 -1.67 6.87 -32.01
CA ARG A 239 -2.93 6.89 -32.75
C ARG A 239 -3.39 8.34 -33.01
N LEU A 240 -3.37 9.19 -31.98
CA LEU A 240 -3.70 10.61 -32.10
C LEU A 240 -2.79 11.34 -33.11
N SER A 241 -1.47 11.14 -33.02
CA SER A 241 -0.52 11.77 -33.93
C SER A 241 -0.74 11.38 -35.39
N LYS A 242 -1.09 10.11 -35.66
CA LYS A 242 -1.43 9.65 -37.01
C LYS A 242 -2.71 10.31 -37.55
N ALA A 243 -3.73 10.46 -36.70
CA ALA A 243 -4.98 11.11 -37.08
C ALA A 243 -4.76 12.60 -37.43
N GLN A 244 -3.96 13.30 -36.63
CA GLN A 244 -3.64 14.72 -36.84
C GLN A 244 -2.82 14.99 -38.11
N ARG A 245 -2.01 14.02 -38.58
CA ARG A 245 -1.24 14.14 -39.82
C ARG A 245 -2.05 13.84 -41.08
N SER A 246 -3.22 13.24 -40.93
CA SER A 246 -4.11 12.88 -42.04
C SER A 246 -5.14 13.98 -42.37
N VAL A 247 -5.02 15.14 -41.72
CA VAL A 247 -5.84 16.37 -41.92
C VAL A 247 -4.94 17.44 -42.52
#